data_AF-A0A5N9AWJ8-F1
#
_entry.id   AF-A0A5N9AWJ8-F1
#
_cell.length_a   1.000
_cell.length_b   1.000
_cell.length_c   1.000
_cell.angle_alpha   90.00
_cell.angle_beta   90.00
_cell.angle_gamma   90.00
#
_symmetry.space_group_name_H-M   'P 1'
#
loop_
_entity.id
_entity.type
_entity.pdbx_description
1 polymer ?
#
loop_
_entity_poly.entity_id
_entity_poly.type
_entity_poly.pdbx_seq_one_letter_code
_entity_poly.pdbx_strand_id
1 'polypeptide(L)'
;MSNKSIVIVGPTASGKTDLSIKLAKRIDSPVINTDSRLFYRNLDIGTGKPSKAQRSDVKHYLVDMINPRDNFSISEFVKKANQVISQIHTKKRIPILVGGSGQYTKALVEGWDIPEVPPNSELRKSLQEIIDDKGVDF
;
A
#
# COMPACT_ATOMS: atom_id res chain seq x y z
N MET A 1 10.23 19.75 -12.06
CA MET A 1 10.58 19.79 -10.62
C MET A 1 10.67 18.35 -10.12
N SER A 2 11.70 18.01 -9.34
CA SER A 2 11.80 16.69 -8.70
C SER A 2 10.77 16.63 -7.56
N ASN A 3 9.80 15.74 -7.69
CA ASN A 3 8.75 15.49 -6.71
C ASN A 3 9.31 14.60 -5.59
N LYS A 4 9.44 15.13 -4.38
CA LYS A 4 10.10 14.45 -3.25
C LYS A 4 9.09 13.73 -2.38
N SER A 5 9.41 12.51 -1.95
CA SER A 5 8.66 11.77 -0.94
C SER A 5 9.58 11.35 0.20
N ILE A 6 9.05 11.26 1.42
CA ILE A 6 9.74 10.62 2.55
C ILE A 6 9.22 9.19 2.65
N VAL A 7 10.11 8.21 2.78
CA VAL A 7 9.73 6.79 2.87
C VAL A 7 10.18 6.22 4.21
N ILE A 8 9.23 5.68 4.98
CA ILE A 8 9.47 5.02 6.27
C ILE A 8 9.14 3.54 6.12
N VAL A 9 10.20 2.72 6.02
CA VAL A 9 10.11 1.26 5.94
C VAL A 9 10.68 0.61 7.20
N GLY A 10 10.30 -0.65 7.43
CA GLY A 10 10.77 -1.42 8.58
C GLY A 10 9.83 -2.59 8.90
N PRO A 11 10.27 -3.55 9.72
CA PRO A 11 9.49 -4.74 10.05
C PRO A 11 8.24 -4.40 10.87
N THR A 12 7.30 -5.34 10.95
CA THR A 12 6.12 -5.21 11.83
C THR A 12 6.56 -4.96 13.28
N ALA A 13 5.77 -4.19 14.03
CA ALA A 13 6.06 -3.77 15.41
C ALA A 13 7.31 -2.88 15.62
N SER A 14 7.95 -2.36 14.56
CA SER A 14 9.12 -1.47 14.70
C SER A 14 8.80 0.01 15.00
N GLY A 15 7.56 0.34 15.38
CA GLY A 15 7.16 1.72 15.73
C GLY A 15 6.96 2.70 14.55
N LYS A 16 6.83 2.20 13.30
CA LYS A 16 6.70 3.06 12.10
C LYS A 16 5.55 4.07 12.17
N THR A 17 4.40 3.62 12.65
CA THR A 17 3.19 4.45 12.76
C THR A 17 3.40 5.65 13.68
N ASP A 18 4.02 5.44 14.85
CA ASP A 18 4.26 6.54 15.78
C ASP A 18 5.28 7.54 15.25
N LEU A 19 6.33 7.04 14.57
CA LEU A 19 7.31 7.89 13.90
C LEU A 19 6.66 8.71 12.79
N SER A 20 5.83 8.10 11.96
CA SER A 20 5.21 8.79 10.83
C SER A 20 4.24 9.87 11.28
N ILE A 21 3.44 9.63 12.33
CA ILE A 21 2.52 10.62 12.90
C ILE A 21 3.28 11.81 13.49
N LYS A 22 4.35 11.54 14.26
CA LYS A 22 5.19 12.60 14.83
C LYS A 22 5.82 13.47 13.73
N LEU A 23 6.33 12.84 12.67
CA LEU A 23 6.92 13.55 11.54
C LEU A 23 5.86 14.36 10.77
N ALA A 24 4.73 13.72 10.44
CA ALA A 24 3.61 14.33 9.73
C ALA A 24 3.10 15.60 10.39
N LYS A 25 2.96 15.60 11.73
CA LYS A 25 2.57 16.79 12.50
C LYS A 25 3.61 17.91 12.41
N ARG A 26 4.91 17.57 12.42
CA ARG A 26 6.01 18.57 12.36
C ARG A 26 6.11 19.26 11.01
N ILE A 27 5.76 18.59 9.92
CA ILE A 27 5.90 19.13 8.56
C ILE A 27 4.55 19.41 7.87
N ASP A 28 3.44 19.35 8.63
CA ASP A 28 2.06 19.51 8.14
C ASP A 28 1.79 18.71 6.86
N SER A 29 2.08 17.41 6.90
CA SER A 29 1.99 16.56 5.72
C SER A 29 1.29 15.22 6.01
N PRO A 30 0.45 14.72 5.10
CA PRO A 30 -0.26 13.48 5.33
C PRO A 30 0.61 12.23 5.12
N VAL A 31 0.10 11.12 5.64
CA VAL A 31 0.69 9.78 5.48
C VAL A 31 -0.02 9.04 4.36
N ILE A 32 0.73 8.32 3.52
CA ILE A 32 0.23 7.37 2.53
C ILE A 32 0.65 5.96 2.97
N ASN A 33 -0.33 5.10 3.18
CA ASN A 33 -0.07 3.70 3.50
C ASN A 33 0.47 2.94 2.28
N THR A 34 1.56 2.19 2.49
CA THR A 34 2.14 1.25 1.52
C THR A 34 2.12 -0.21 2.02
N ASP A 35 1.39 -0.50 3.09
CA ASP A 35 1.16 -1.85 3.60
C ASP A 35 -0.11 -2.47 3.00
N SER A 36 0.04 -3.64 2.37
CA SER A 36 -1.06 -4.29 1.65
C SER A 36 -2.19 -4.77 2.54
N ARG A 37 -1.93 -5.01 3.83
CA ARG A 37 -2.95 -5.47 4.78
C ARG A 37 -3.84 -4.33 5.28
N LEU A 38 -3.34 -3.10 5.28
CA LEU A 38 -4.05 -1.93 5.79
C LEU A 38 -5.07 -1.35 4.79
N PHE A 39 -5.06 -1.80 3.53
CA PHE A 39 -6.05 -1.40 2.52
C PHE A 39 -7.48 -1.86 2.86
N TYR A 40 -7.62 -2.96 3.59
CA TYR A 40 -8.88 -3.64 3.81
C TYR A 40 -9.63 -3.13 5.04
N ARG A 41 -10.92 -2.84 4.86
CA ARG A 41 -11.85 -2.46 5.91
C ARG A 41 -12.04 -3.57 6.93
N ASN A 42 -12.32 -3.19 8.17
CA ASN A 42 -12.68 -4.09 9.28
C ASN A 42 -11.58 -5.08 9.73
N LEU A 43 -10.44 -5.13 9.05
CA LEU A 43 -9.28 -5.93 9.46
C LEU A 43 -8.33 -5.07 10.31
N ASP A 44 -8.76 -4.66 11.50
CA ASP A 44 -8.04 -3.65 12.28
C ASP A 44 -6.98 -4.25 13.21
N ILE A 45 -7.37 -5.22 14.05
CA ILE A 45 -6.54 -5.76 15.12
C ILE A 45 -5.38 -6.60 14.55
N GLY A 46 -5.69 -7.61 13.73
CA GLY A 46 -4.70 -8.55 13.21
C GLY A 46 -3.69 -7.94 12.22
N THR A 47 -3.96 -6.73 11.71
CA THR A 47 -3.08 -6.04 10.75
C THR A 47 -2.24 -4.94 11.40
N GLY A 48 -2.44 -4.66 12.70
CA GLY A 48 -1.77 -3.56 13.39
C GLY A 48 -2.15 -2.19 12.82
N LYS A 49 -3.41 -2.03 12.40
CA LYS A 49 -3.89 -0.78 11.80
C LYS A 49 -3.80 0.39 12.77
N PRO A 50 -3.37 1.58 12.33
CA PRO A 50 -3.40 2.77 13.17
C PRO A 50 -4.80 3.00 13.75
N SER A 51 -4.86 3.22 15.05
CA SER A 51 -6.12 3.44 15.78
C SER A 51 -6.90 4.62 15.19
N LYS A 52 -8.20 4.69 15.47
CA LYS A 52 -9.03 5.83 15.03
C LYS A 52 -8.47 7.16 15.55
N ALA A 53 -8.01 7.22 16.80
CA ALA A 53 -7.37 8.41 17.36
C ALA A 53 -6.12 8.83 16.57
N GLN A 54 -5.22 7.89 16.29
CA GLN A 54 -4.02 8.13 15.46
C GLN A 54 -4.36 8.61 14.03
N ARG A 55 -5.46 8.10 13.45
CA ARG A 55 -5.92 8.50 12.11
C ARG A 55 -6.67 9.84 12.09
N SER A 56 -7.23 10.25 13.23
CA SER A 56 -7.82 11.58 13.41
C SER A 56 -6.73 12.64 13.60
N ASP A 57 -5.61 12.28 14.21
CA ASP A 57 -4.46 13.16 14.43
C ASP A 57 -3.76 13.60 13.13
N VAL A 58 -3.66 12.70 12.16
CA VAL A 58 -3.04 12.93 10.85
C VAL A 58 -3.82 12.17 9.79
N LYS A 59 -4.08 12.80 8.65
CA LYS A 59 -4.72 12.13 7.51
C LYS A 59 -3.85 10.99 7.00
N HIS A 60 -4.42 9.78 7.03
CA HIS A 60 -3.86 8.59 6.39
C HIS A 60 -4.63 8.31 5.09
N TYR A 61 -3.90 8.25 3.98
CA TYR A 61 -4.40 7.78 2.69
C TYR A 61 -4.18 6.29 2.54
N LEU A 62 -4.99 5.68 1.68
CA LEU A 62 -4.91 4.27 1.33
C LEU A 62 -5.08 3.32 2.52
N VAL A 63 -5.99 3.65 3.44
CA VAL A 63 -6.41 2.78 4.54
C VAL A 63 -7.93 2.62 4.46
N ASP A 64 -8.46 1.43 4.76
CA ASP A 64 -9.91 1.14 4.76
C ASP A 64 -10.63 1.46 3.43
N MET A 65 -9.95 1.22 2.31
CA MET A 65 -10.50 1.50 0.98
C MET A 65 -11.31 0.34 0.40
N ILE A 66 -11.00 -0.90 0.81
CA ILE A 66 -11.37 -2.12 0.07
C ILE A 66 -12.11 -3.09 1.00
N ASN A 67 -13.09 -3.84 0.49
CA ASN A 67 -13.71 -4.88 1.30
C ASN A 67 -12.79 -6.11 1.38
N PRO A 68 -12.79 -6.86 2.50
CA PRO A 68 -11.91 -8.02 2.67
C PRO A 68 -12.00 -9.11 1.60
N ARG A 69 -13.10 -9.17 0.83
CA ARG A 69 -13.32 -10.17 -0.23
C ARG A 69 -12.93 -9.67 -1.62
N ASP A 70 -12.67 -8.38 -1.77
CA ASP A 70 -12.32 -7.81 -3.06
C ASP A 70 -10.81 -7.94 -3.27
N ASN A 71 -10.41 -8.19 -4.51
CA ASN A 71 -8.98 -8.21 -4.85
C ASN A 71 -8.46 -6.79 -5.01
N PHE A 72 -7.17 -6.59 -4.71
CA PHE A 72 -6.48 -5.34 -4.97
C PHE A 72 -5.05 -5.58 -5.41
N SER A 73 -4.79 -5.23 -6.66
CA SER A 73 -3.51 -5.47 -7.30
C SER A 73 -2.49 -4.36 -7.00
N ILE A 74 -1.22 -4.68 -7.25
CA ILE A 74 -0.13 -3.72 -7.16
C ILE A 74 -0.22 -2.62 -8.23
N SER A 75 -0.76 -2.90 -9.42
CA SER A 75 -0.98 -1.90 -10.47
C SER A 75 -2.03 -0.87 -10.04
N GLU A 76 -3.16 -1.33 -9.47
CA GLU A 76 -4.18 -0.44 -8.92
C GLU A 76 -3.65 0.41 -7.77
N PHE A 77 -2.81 -0.18 -6.90
CA PHE A 77 -2.12 0.56 -5.84
C PHE A 77 -1.23 1.66 -6.40
N VAL A 78 -0.32 1.35 -7.34
CA VAL A 78 0.62 2.32 -7.92
C VAL A 78 -0.15 3.49 -8.53
N LYS A 79 -1.21 3.21 -9.29
CA LYS A 79 -2.10 4.22 -9.87
C LYS A 79 -2.74 5.14 -8.82
N LYS A 80 -3.38 4.56 -7.79
CA LYS A 80 -4.01 5.34 -6.71
C LYS A 80 -3.00 6.13 -5.88
N ALA A 81 -1.86 5.54 -5.55
CA ALA A 81 -0.81 6.20 -4.78
C ALA A 81 -0.20 7.37 -5.55
N ASN A 82 0.09 7.22 -6.86
CA ASN A 82 0.58 8.32 -7.69
C ASN A 82 -0.42 9.47 -7.81
N GLN A 83 -1.74 9.17 -7.87
CA GLN A 83 -2.78 10.20 -7.81
C GLN A 83 -2.74 10.98 -6.49
N VAL A 84 -2.65 10.28 -5.34
CA VAL A 84 -2.57 10.90 -4.02
C VAL A 84 -1.28 11.72 -3.86
N ILE A 85 -0.14 11.19 -4.28
CA ILE A 85 1.16 11.87 -4.28
C ILE A 85 1.06 13.19 -5.07
N SER A 86 0.48 13.13 -6.27
CA SER A 86 0.28 14.32 -7.11
C SER A 86 -0.60 15.37 -6.43
N GLN A 87 -1.72 14.96 -5.81
CA GLN A 87 -2.61 15.84 -5.05
C GLN A 87 -1.94 16.48 -3.82
N ILE A 88 -0.98 15.80 -3.21
CA ILE A 88 -0.24 16.35 -2.06
C ILE A 88 0.79 17.38 -2.54
N HIS A 89 1.48 17.09 -3.65
CA HIS A 89 2.44 18.01 -4.25
C HIS A 89 1.79 19.31 -4.76
N THR A 90 0.57 19.26 -5.32
CA THR A 90 -0.16 20.48 -5.72
C THR A 90 -0.44 21.41 -4.53
N LYS A 91 -0.51 20.86 -3.32
CA LYS A 91 -0.65 21.61 -2.06
C LYS A 91 0.70 21.99 -1.43
N LYS A 92 1.82 21.83 -2.16
CA LYS A 92 3.20 22.11 -1.71
C LYS A 92 3.61 21.34 -0.44
N ARG A 93 3.02 20.16 -0.20
CA ARG A 93 3.36 19.27 0.92
C ARG A 93 4.20 18.09 0.45
N ILE A 94 4.97 17.47 1.35
CA ILE A 94 5.86 16.33 1.05
C ILE A 94 5.21 15.03 1.55
N PRO A 95 4.68 14.15 0.69
CA PRO A 95 4.02 12.93 1.12
C PRO A 95 4.96 12.01 1.93
N ILE A 96 4.42 11.40 2.98
CA ILE A 96 5.14 10.43 3.82
C ILE A 96 4.59 9.03 3.52
N LEU A 97 5.36 8.21 2.80
CA LEU A 97 5.04 6.82 2.50
C LEU A 97 5.42 5.93 3.69
N VAL A 98 4.50 5.11 4.19
CA VAL A 98 4.71 4.28 5.39
C VAL A 98 4.13 2.89 5.17
N GLY A 99 4.92 1.83 5.40
CA GLY A 99 4.39 0.47 5.31
C GLY A 99 5.42 -0.62 5.55
N GLY A 100 4.93 -1.87 5.65
CA GLY A 100 5.75 -3.08 5.77
C GLY A 100 5.84 -3.90 4.49
N SER A 101 5.02 -3.62 3.46
CA SER A 101 5.04 -4.38 2.20
C SER A 101 6.13 -3.85 1.26
N GLY A 102 7.28 -4.52 1.28
CA GLY A 102 8.46 -4.14 0.50
C GLY A 102 8.17 -4.00 -1.01
N GLN A 103 7.43 -4.96 -1.59
CA GLN A 103 7.11 -4.94 -3.03
C GLN A 103 6.30 -3.71 -3.44
N TYR A 104 5.28 -3.32 -2.64
CA TYR A 104 4.43 -2.16 -2.92
C TYR A 104 5.23 -0.86 -2.83
N THR A 105 6.04 -0.72 -1.77
CA THR A 105 6.90 0.45 -1.62
C THR A 105 7.92 0.54 -2.75
N LYS A 106 8.55 -0.58 -3.11
CA LYS A 106 9.53 -0.68 -4.20
C LYS A 106 8.92 -0.27 -5.54
N ALA A 107 7.73 -0.78 -5.87
CA ALA A 107 7.05 -0.44 -7.12
C ALA A 107 6.80 1.07 -7.28
N LEU A 108 6.51 1.77 -6.19
CA LEU A 108 6.37 3.24 -6.22
C LEU A 108 7.71 3.96 -6.35
N VAL A 109 8.70 3.57 -5.56
CA VAL A 109 10.01 4.25 -5.52
C VAL A 109 10.78 4.07 -6.83
N GLU A 110 10.69 2.90 -7.44
CA GLU A 110 11.35 2.58 -8.71
C GLU A 110 10.50 2.93 -9.94
N GLY A 111 9.27 3.41 -9.74
CA GLY A 111 8.40 3.83 -10.84
C GLY A 111 8.03 2.70 -11.80
N TRP A 112 7.63 1.54 -11.26
CA TRP A 112 7.27 0.39 -12.08
C TRP A 112 6.12 0.70 -13.03
N ASP A 113 6.28 0.35 -14.30
CA ASP A 113 5.22 0.32 -15.29
C ASP A 113 4.65 -1.10 -15.35
N ILE A 114 3.46 -1.28 -14.76
CA ILE A 114 2.83 -2.60 -14.61
C ILE A 114 1.69 -2.68 -15.62
N PRO A 115 1.74 -3.60 -16.59
CA PRO A 115 0.69 -3.71 -17.59
C PRO A 115 -0.64 -4.15 -16.94
N GLU A 116 -1.74 -3.50 -17.34
CA GLU A 116 -3.10 -3.82 -16.88
C GLU A 116 -3.63 -5.07 -17.63
N VAL A 117 -3.06 -6.24 -17.34
CA VAL A 117 -3.51 -7.52 -17.90
C VAL A 117 -4.52 -8.17 -16.95
N PRO A 118 -5.77 -8.44 -17.38
CA PRO A 118 -6.75 -9.07 -16.52
C PRO A 118 -6.35 -10.52 -16.19
N PRO A 119 -6.70 -11.02 -14.99
CA PRO A 119 -6.50 -12.43 -14.65
C PRO A 119 -7.21 -13.36 -15.65
N ASN A 120 -6.50 -14.36 -16.16
CA ASN A 120 -7.10 -15.44 -16.96
C ASN A 120 -7.50 -16.60 -16.03
N SER A 121 -8.80 -16.67 -15.68
CA SER A 121 -9.35 -17.68 -14.77
C SER A 121 -9.34 -19.09 -15.36
N GLU A 122 -9.55 -19.23 -16.67
CA GLU A 122 -9.54 -20.54 -17.34
C GLU A 122 -8.13 -21.12 -17.34
N LEU A 123 -7.13 -20.31 -17.68
CA LEU A 123 -5.72 -20.70 -17.63
C LEU A 123 -5.27 -21.04 -16.20
N ARG A 124 -5.68 -20.25 -15.19
CA ARG A 124 -5.37 -20.57 -13.79
C ARG A 124 -5.94 -21.92 -13.38
N LYS A 125 -7.17 -22.23 -13.82
CA LYS A 125 -7.80 -23.51 -13.53
C LYS A 125 -7.07 -24.67 -14.20
N SER A 126 -6.74 -24.56 -15.49
CA SER A 126 -6.04 -25.63 -16.20
C SER A 126 -4.64 -25.89 -15.64
N LEU A 127 -3.91 -24.84 -15.25
CA LEU A 127 -2.62 -24.98 -14.60
C LEU A 127 -2.74 -25.64 -13.22
N GLN A 128 -3.80 -25.32 -12.45
CA GLN A 128 -4.06 -25.98 -11.17
C GLN A 128 -4.34 -27.48 -11.35
N GLU A 129 -5.15 -27.85 -12.34
CA GLU A 129 -5.43 -29.27 -12.66
C GLU A 129 -4.15 -30.04 -13.03
N ILE A 130 -3.21 -29.41 -13.75
CA ILE A 130 -1.90 -30.00 -14.06
C ILE A 130 -1.08 -30.23 -12.80
N ILE A 131 -1.03 -29.24 -11.90
CA ILE A 131 -0.31 -29.36 -10.62
C ILE A 131 -0.92 -30.45 -9.75
N ASP A 132 -2.25 -30.58 -9.73
CA ASP A 132 -2.95 -31.57 -8.91
C ASP A 132 -2.69 -33.00 -9.42
N ASP A 133 -2.56 -33.20 -10.73
CA ASP A 133 -2.23 -34.51 -11.35
C ASP A 133 -0.73 -34.84 -11.25
N LYS A 134 0.14 -33.86 -11.45
CA LYS A 134 1.57 -34.09 -11.73
C LYS A 134 2.54 -33.59 -10.67
N GLY A 135 2.06 -32.78 -9.72
CA GLY A 135 2.89 -32.12 -8.72
C GLY A 135 3.52 -30.80 -9.21
N VAL A 136 4.16 -30.08 -8.29
CA VAL A 136 4.74 -28.74 -8.53
C VAL A 136 6.09 -28.76 -9.25
N ASP A 137 6.72 -29.93 -9.34
CA ASP A 137 8.05 -30.12 -9.95
C ASP A 137 7.98 -30.55 -11.43
N PHE A 138 6.78 -30.55 -12.01
CA PHE A 138 6.54 -30.92 -13.41
C PHE A 138 6.78 -29.78 -14.40
#